data_AF-A0A139Q8Y3-F1
#
_entry.id   AF-A0A139Q8Y3-F1
#
_cell.length_a   1.000
_cell.length_b   1.000
_cell.length_c   1.000
_cell.angle_alpha   90.00
_cell.angle_beta   90.00
_cell.angle_gamma   90.00
#
_symmetry.space_group_name_H-M   'P 1'
#
loop_
_entity.id
_entity.type
_entity.pdbx_description
1 polymer ?
#
loop_
_entity_poly.entity_id
_entity_poly.type
_entity_poly.pdbx_seq_one_letter_code
_entity_poly.pdbx_strand_id
1 'polypeptide(L)'
;MKKKIIILSMCLILGISGLGYYFLSYVPYRSAVTKFEDIVKNLQEKNKEVENQIAETEKVIDSGEEPLDSKKLEELKKAIEDSQNSLRKVPEMEKSTAKIEEQIEELSKPVDYSETIKNLSDKQTLYQNSILQLKQITNPSNTFVEERLKEISSITGVQSVTENNDPNNKLNKQGGYTASVYFVDNQVTHSVEGSDIVQKGNDAGGNVEVYKTKEEAEKRNTYISAFDGTALNPGSHYVYGTVLIRTSHYLTGTQQKDLTEEIYNKLIELK
;
A
#
# COMPACT_ATOMS: atom_id res chain seq x y z
N MET A 1 26.54 47.03 73.00
CA MET A 1 26.37 47.51 71.60
C MET A 1 27.10 46.62 70.57
N LYS A 2 28.35 46.22 70.76
CA LYS A 2 29.11 45.36 69.81
C LYS A 2 28.42 44.05 69.36
N LYS A 3 27.82 43.27 70.28
CA LYS A 3 27.09 42.03 69.93
C LYS A 3 25.88 42.23 69.01
N LYS A 4 25.12 43.33 69.18
CA LYS A 4 23.95 43.63 68.32
C LYS A 4 24.36 44.08 66.91
N ILE A 5 25.50 44.77 66.78
CA ILE A 5 26.06 45.20 65.48
C ILE A 5 26.61 44.00 64.69
N ILE A 6 27.25 43.04 65.36
CA ILE A 6 27.75 41.80 64.72
C ILE A 6 26.60 40.93 64.18
N ILE A 7 25.50 40.79 64.95
CA ILE A 7 24.32 40.03 64.52
C ILE A 7 23.64 40.71 63.31
N LEU A 8 23.51 42.05 63.33
CA LEU A 8 22.92 42.80 62.23
C LEU A 8 23.76 42.71 60.94
N SER A 9 25.10 42.74 61.06
CA SER A 9 26.03 42.57 59.94
C SER A 9 26.00 41.15 59.37
N MET A 10 25.90 40.11 60.22
CA MET A 10 25.81 38.71 59.79
C MET A 10 24.48 38.41 59.07
N CYS A 11 23.36 38.98 59.55
CA CYS A 11 22.07 38.91 58.85
C CYS A 11 22.09 39.66 57.51
N LEU A 12 22.82 40.77 57.40
CA LEU A 12 22.99 41.50 56.13
C LEU A 12 23.80 40.67 55.13
N ILE A 13 24.87 40.01 55.57
CA ILE A 13 25.70 39.13 54.73
C ILE A 13 24.90 37.88 54.29
N LEU A 14 24.08 37.30 55.16
CA LEU A 14 23.16 36.21 54.82
C LEU A 14 22.05 36.67 53.85
N GLY A 15 21.53 37.89 54.01
CA GLY A 15 20.56 38.49 53.08
C GLY A 15 21.17 38.79 51.70
N ILE A 16 22.39 39.33 51.65
CA ILE A 16 23.11 39.62 50.40
C ILE A 16 23.54 38.32 49.70
N SER A 17 23.97 37.30 50.44
CA SER A 17 24.31 35.99 49.85
C SER A 17 23.08 35.23 49.36
N GLY A 18 21.95 35.30 50.07
CA GLY A 18 20.67 34.75 49.59
C GLY A 18 20.16 35.45 48.33
N LEU A 19 20.22 36.78 48.27
CA LEU A 19 19.90 37.56 47.07
C LEU A 19 20.87 37.28 45.93
N GLY A 20 22.17 37.17 46.22
CA GLY A 20 23.20 36.81 45.26
C GLY A 20 22.96 35.44 44.64
N TYR A 21 22.69 34.41 45.46
CA TYR A 21 22.32 33.08 44.97
C TYR A 21 21.03 33.08 44.14
N TYR A 22 20.02 33.83 44.59
CA TYR A 22 18.75 33.94 43.88
C TYR A 22 18.94 34.53 42.47
N PHE A 23 19.63 35.66 42.34
CA PHE A 23 19.82 36.33 41.06
C PHE A 23 20.91 35.71 40.18
N LEU A 24 22.00 35.18 40.76
CA LEU A 24 23.13 34.64 39.99
C LEU A 24 23.01 33.15 39.68
N SER A 25 22.14 32.40 40.37
CA SER A 25 22.03 30.94 40.19
C SER A 25 20.59 30.49 39.95
N TYR A 26 19.65 30.85 40.82
CA TYR A 26 18.27 30.36 40.72
C TYR A 26 17.51 30.92 39.50
N VAL A 27 17.56 32.24 39.29
CA VAL A 27 16.86 32.89 38.16
C VAL A 27 17.37 32.39 36.80
N PRO A 28 18.69 32.33 36.52
CA PRO A 28 19.21 31.77 35.27
C PRO A 28 18.83 30.31 35.07
N TYR A 29 18.93 29.49 36.11
CA TYR A 29 18.53 28.08 36.07
C TYR A 29 17.05 27.92 35.71
N ARG A 30 16.15 28.63 36.39
CA ARG A 30 14.72 28.58 36.10
C ARG A 30 14.39 29.04 34.68
N SER A 31 15.09 30.08 34.18
CA SER A 31 14.95 30.55 32.80
C SER A 31 15.37 29.48 31.78
N ALA A 32 16.50 28.82 32.01
CA ALA A 32 16.97 27.71 31.16
C ALA A 32 15.98 26.53 31.19
N VAL A 33 15.49 26.14 32.37
CA VAL A 33 14.48 25.07 32.51
C VAL A 33 13.22 25.38 31.69
N THR A 34 12.65 26.58 31.82
CA THR A 34 11.44 26.96 31.08
C THR A 34 11.67 26.98 29.56
N LYS A 35 12.81 27.49 29.09
CA LYS A 35 13.16 27.45 27.66
C LYS A 35 13.31 26.01 27.15
N PHE A 36 13.93 25.14 27.93
CA PHE A 36 14.05 23.72 27.59
C PHE A 36 12.65 23.08 27.48
N GLU A 37 11.78 23.31 28.47
CA GLU A 37 10.40 22.80 28.47
C GLU A 37 9.61 23.27 27.23
N ASP A 38 9.71 24.55 26.87
CA ASP A 38 9.06 25.12 25.69
C ASP A 38 9.58 24.49 24.38
N ILE A 39 10.90 24.33 24.23
CA ILE A 39 11.50 23.69 23.05
C ILE A 39 11.10 22.22 22.96
N VAL A 40 11.14 21.50 24.08
CA VAL A 40 10.70 20.09 24.14
C VAL A 40 9.24 19.97 23.75
N LYS A 41 8.36 20.83 24.27
CA LYS A 41 6.95 20.84 23.89
C LYS A 41 6.77 21.05 22.38
N ASN A 42 7.43 22.05 21.81
CA ASN A 42 7.38 22.31 20.37
C ASN A 42 7.92 21.13 19.54
N LEU A 43 8.99 20.49 19.99
CA LEU A 43 9.55 19.30 19.33
C LEU A 43 8.58 18.12 19.42
N GLN A 44 7.95 17.89 20.57
CA GLN A 44 6.96 16.84 20.76
C GLN A 44 5.74 17.05 19.87
N GLU A 45 5.27 18.30 19.72
CA GLU A 45 4.18 18.61 18.80
C GLU A 45 4.53 18.26 17.34
N LYS A 46 5.78 18.52 16.91
CA LYS A 46 6.27 18.10 15.59
C LYS A 46 6.42 16.58 15.46
N ASN A 47 6.97 15.91 16.46
CA ASN A 47 7.09 14.44 16.47
C ASN A 47 5.70 13.79 16.38
N LYS A 48 4.72 14.37 17.07
CA LYS A 48 3.33 13.87 17.09
C LYS A 48 2.69 13.85 15.70
N GLU A 49 3.08 14.75 14.80
CA GLU A 49 2.60 14.72 13.41
C GLU A 49 2.98 13.40 12.71
N VAL A 50 4.23 12.98 12.84
CA VAL A 50 4.74 11.72 12.29
C VAL A 50 4.14 10.52 13.04
N GLU A 51 4.06 10.58 14.37
CA GLU A 51 3.46 9.52 15.20
C GLU A 51 1.98 9.28 14.83
N ASN A 52 1.22 10.35 14.58
CA ASN A 52 -0.16 10.22 14.13
C ASN A 52 -0.24 9.55 12.76
N GLN A 53 0.61 9.94 11.80
CA GLN A 53 0.65 9.33 10.46
C GLN A 53 1.04 7.84 10.52
N ILE A 54 1.99 7.49 11.39
CA ILE A 54 2.36 6.09 11.66
C ILE A 54 1.15 5.33 12.19
N ALA A 55 0.46 5.85 13.21
CA ALA A 55 -0.70 5.20 13.79
C ALA A 55 -1.86 5.03 12.79
N GLU A 56 -2.08 5.98 11.89
CA GLU A 56 -3.05 5.85 10.80
C GLU A 56 -2.63 4.78 9.79
N THR A 57 -1.34 4.71 9.45
CA THR A 57 -0.80 3.69 8.55
C THR A 57 -0.89 2.29 9.15
N GLU A 58 -0.59 2.14 10.44
CA GLU A 58 -0.72 0.88 11.18
C GLU A 58 -2.16 0.37 11.16
N LYS A 59 -3.17 1.24 11.35
CA LYS A 59 -4.58 0.85 11.20
C LYS A 59 -4.92 0.30 9.82
N VAL A 60 -4.30 0.83 8.76
CA VAL A 60 -4.49 0.32 7.39
C VAL A 60 -3.93 -1.09 7.26
N ILE A 61 -2.77 -1.38 7.87
CA ILE A 61 -2.18 -2.72 7.91
C ILE A 61 -3.03 -3.68 8.76
N ASP A 62 -3.51 -3.22 9.91
CA ASP A 62 -4.31 -4.01 10.85
C ASP A 62 -5.67 -4.46 10.30
N SER A 63 -6.14 -3.85 9.21
CA SER A 63 -7.31 -4.34 8.46
C SER A 63 -7.13 -5.77 7.93
N GLY A 64 -5.88 -6.22 7.78
CA GLY A 64 -5.53 -7.57 7.34
C GLY A 64 -5.84 -7.85 5.87
N GLU A 65 -6.13 -6.84 5.06
CA GLU A 65 -6.39 -7.01 3.63
C GLU A 65 -5.10 -7.35 2.87
N GLU A 66 -5.18 -8.31 1.95
CA GLU A 66 -4.04 -8.73 1.16
C GLU A 66 -3.81 -7.80 -0.06
N PRO A 67 -2.57 -7.35 -0.32
CA PRO A 67 -2.23 -6.62 -1.53
C PRO A 67 -1.99 -7.56 -2.72
N LEU A 68 -2.18 -7.08 -3.94
CA LEU A 68 -1.79 -7.78 -5.16
C LEU A 68 -0.28 -8.07 -5.22
N ASP A 69 0.56 -7.12 -4.78
CA ASP A 69 2.01 -7.26 -4.65
C ASP A 69 2.39 -7.23 -3.16
N SER A 70 2.75 -8.41 -2.64
CA SER A 70 3.14 -8.59 -1.24
C SER A 70 4.35 -7.73 -0.83
N LYS A 71 5.20 -7.30 -1.78
CA LYS A 71 6.33 -6.42 -1.48
C LYS A 71 5.88 -5.04 -1.00
N LYS A 72 4.68 -4.58 -1.37
CA LYS A 72 4.16 -3.27 -0.95
C LYS A 72 3.88 -3.20 0.55
N LEU A 73 3.47 -4.32 1.15
CA LEU A 73 3.33 -4.41 2.60
C LEU A 73 4.70 -4.29 3.30
N GLU A 74 5.70 -5.02 2.81
CA GLU A 74 7.04 -5.00 3.40
C GLU A 74 7.73 -3.64 3.23
N GLU A 75 7.57 -2.99 2.08
CA GLU A 75 8.03 -1.61 1.86
C GLU A 75 7.34 -0.62 2.82
N LEU A 76 6.03 -0.79 3.09
CA LEU A 76 5.29 0.07 4.01
C LEU A 76 5.73 -0.13 5.47
N LYS A 77 5.87 -1.38 5.92
CA LYS A 77 6.39 -1.69 7.26
C LYS A 77 7.77 -1.10 7.49
N LYS A 78 8.65 -1.19 6.49
CA LYS A 78 9.97 -0.57 6.55
C LYS A 78 9.87 0.96 6.64
N ALA A 79 8.99 1.58 5.86
CA ALA A 79 8.78 3.03 5.94
C ALA A 79 8.26 3.49 7.31
N ILE A 80 7.44 2.67 8.00
CA ILE A 80 7.04 2.92 9.39
C ILE A 80 8.26 2.89 10.32
N GLU A 81 9.08 1.84 10.25
CA GLU A 81 10.30 1.71 11.08
C GLU A 81 11.28 2.87 10.85
N ASP A 82 11.54 3.22 9.59
CA ASP A 82 12.40 4.34 9.22
C ASP A 82 11.84 5.67 9.75
N SER A 83 10.51 5.85 9.73
CA SER A 83 9.83 7.04 10.27
C SER A 83 9.90 7.11 11.80
N GLN A 84 9.78 5.98 12.50
CA GLN A 84 9.96 5.91 13.95
C GLN A 84 11.41 6.26 14.34
N ASN A 85 12.37 5.76 13.57
CA ASN A 85 13.80 6.00 13.80
C ASN A 85 14.24 7.44 13.48
N SER A 86 13.51 8.16 12.62
CA SER A 86 13.83 9.55 12.28
C SER A 86 13.41 10.57 13.35
N LEU A 87 12.52 10.18 14.28
CA LEU A 87 12.05 11.04 15.36
C LEU A 87 13.20 11.51 16.24
N ARG A 88 13.37 12.83 16.37
CA ARG A 88 14.36 13.42 17.27
C ARG A 88 13.97 13.11 18.71
N LYS A 89 14.89 12.46 19.43
CA LYS A 89 14.72 12.07 20.83
C LYS A 89 14.84 13.27 21.76
N VAL A 90 13.99 13.29 22.79
CA VAL A 90 14.08 14.25 23.89
C VAL A 90 15.00 13.67 24.97
N PRO A 91 16.14 14.30 25.29
CA PRO A 91 17.02 13.84 26.36
C PRO A 91 16.40 14.10 27.74
N GLU A 92 16.87 13.38 28.76
CA GLU A 92 16.60 13.74 30.14
C GLU A 92 17.22 15.12 30.44
N MET A 93 16.47 16.00 31.10
CA MET A 93 16.93 17.36 31.40
C MET A 93 18.13 17.31 32.37
N GLU A 94 19.20 17.99 31.99
CA GLU A 94 20.39 18.09 32.83
C GLU A 94 20.16 18.96 34.08
N LYS A 95 21.04 18.80 35.08
CA LYS A 95 20.86 19.46 36.39
C LYS A 95 21.54 20.82 36.51
N SER A 96 22.53 21.11 35.68
CA SER A 96 23.25 22.39 35.70
C SER A 96 22.81 23.30 34.56
N THR A 97 22.72 24.60 34.82
CA THR A 97 22.29 25.61 33.84
C THR A 97 23.08 25.51 32.53
N ALA A 98 24.41 25.44 32.59
CA ALA A 98 25.26 25.39 31.39
C ALA A 98 24.97 24.16 30.51
N LYS A 99 24.73 22.99 31.11
CA LYS A 99 24.39 21.79 30.37
C LYS A 99 22.97 21.85 29.79
N ILE A 100 22.02 22.47 30.50
CA ILE A 100 20.68 22.72 29.96
C ILE A 100 20.78 23.65 28.73
N GLU A 101 21.64 24.67 28.79
CA GLU A 101 21.87 25.58 27.66
C GLU A 101 22.47 24.85 26.44
N GLU A 102 23.41 23.91 26.65
CA GLU A 102 23.91 23.03 25.58
C GLU A 102 22.79 22.16 24.98
N GLN A 103 21.91 21.59 25.81
CA GLN A 103 20.76 20.81 25.34
C GLN A 103 19.76 21.67 24.54
N ILE A 104 19.52 22.91 24.98
CA ILE A 104 18.68 23.88 24.28
C ILE A 104 19.23 24.16 22.88
N GLU A 105 20.53 24.39 22.75
CA GLU A 105 21.17 24.66 21.46
C GLU A 105 20.96 23.50 20.48
N GLU A 106 21.22 22.27 20.92
CA GLU A 106 21.01 21.07 20.10
C GLU A 106 19.55 20.85 19.72
N LEU A 107 18.62 20.99 20.66
CA LEU A 107 17.18 20.79 20.43
C LEU A 107 16.56 21.89 19.57
N SER A 108 17.08 23.12 19.64
CA SER A 108 16.59 24.27 18.88
C SER A 108 16.87 24.18 17.37
N LYS A 109 17.77 23.28 16.95
CA LYS A 109 18.03 23.03 15.52
C LYS A 109 16.71 22.71 14.81
N PRO A 110 16.46 23.24 13.61
CA PRO A 110 15.22 22.95 12.89
C PRO A 110 15.06 21.44 12.67
N VAL A 111 13.80 21.01 12.67
CA VAL A 111 13.37 19.67 12.31
C VAL A 111 12.39 19.83 11.17
N ASP A 112 12.61 19.05 10.12
CA ASP A 112 11.73 18.94 8.98
C ASP A 112 11.44 17.47 8.73
N TYR A 113 10.16 17.09 8.86
CA TYR A 113 9.68 15.73 8.61
C TYR A 113 8.93 15.60 7.28
N SER A 114 8.95 16.63 6.44
CA SER A 114 8.18 16.65 5.19
C SER A 114 8.52 15.45 4.29
N GLU A 115 9.80 15.10 4.17
CA GLU A 115 10.23 13.94 3.38
C GLU A 115 9.82 12.61 4.03
N THR A 116 9.91 12.50 5.36
CA THR A 116 9.47 11.31 6.11
C THR A 116 7.98 11.07 5.92
N ILE A 117 7.16 12.11 6.14
CA ILE A 117 5.70 12.06 6.00
C ILE A 117 5.32 11.73 4.55
N LYS A 118 5.99 12.37 3.57
CA LYS A 118 5.74 12.10 2.15
C LYS A 118 6.06 10.65 1.80
N ASN A 119 7.23 10.15 2.20
CA ASN A 119 7.62 8.77 1.91
C ASN A 119 6.64 7.77 2.54
N LEU A 120 6.24 7.98 3.80
CA LEU A 120 5.24 7.12 4.47
C LEU A 120 3.89 7.14 3.74
N SER A 121 3.40 8.33 3.37
CA SER A 121 2.14 8.51 2.64
C SER A 121 2.16 7.88 1.23
N ASP A 122 3.27 8.04 0.50
CA ASP A 122 3.47 7.43 -0.81
C ASP A 122 3.43 5.90 -0.72
N LYS A 123 4.13 5.32 0.28
CA LYS A 123 4.12 3.87 0.51
C LYS A 123 2.75 3.36 0.96
N GLN A 124 2.05 4.10 1.81
CA GLN A 124 0.68 3.78 2.22
C GLN A 124 -0.26 3.74 1.00
N THR A 125 -0.17 4.75 0.13
CA THR A 125 -0.97 4.82 -1.10
C THR A 125 -0.67 3.66 -2.04
N LEU A 126 0.60 3.31 -2.24
CA LEU A 126 0.99 2.16 -3.08
C LEU A 126 0.44 0.83 -2.53
N TYR A 127 0.46 0.65 -1.21
CA TYR A 127 -0.12 -0.53 -0.57
C TYR A 127 -1.64 -0.60 -0.75
N GLN A 128 -2.34 0.50 -0.48
CA GLN A 128 -3.80 0.59 -0.65
C GLN A 128 -4.22 0.38 -2.10
N ASN A 129 -3.49 0.97 -3.05
CA ASN A 129 -3.72 0.72 -4.47
C ASN A 129 -3.55 -0.77 -4.79
N SER A 130 -2.49 -1.40 -4.29
CA SER A 130 -2.27 -2.84 -4.51
C SER A 130 -3.39 -3.72 -3.97
N ILE A 131 -3.99 -3.37 -2.82
CA ILE A 131 -5.19 -4.01 -2.29
C ILE A 131 -6.38 -3.85 -3.24
N LEU A 132 -6.64 -2.62 -3.69
CA LEU A 132 -7.76 -2.33 -4.60
C LEU A 132 -7.61 -3.08 -5.92
N GLN A 133 -6.39 -3.19 -6.44
CA GLN A 133 -6.09 -3.96 -7.65
C GLN A 133 -6.40 -5.44 -7.47
N LEU A 134 -6.04 -6.06 -6.33
CA LEU A 134 -6.40 -7.44 -6.05
C LEU A 134 -7.91 -7.63 -5.96
N LYS A 135 -8.62 -6.69 -5.34
CA LYS A 135 -10.09 -6.71 -5.25
C LYS A 135 -10.75 -6.72 -6.63
N GLN A 136 -10.21 -5.99 -7.62
CA GLN A 136 -10.76 -6.00 -8.98
C GLN A 136 -10.70 -7.39 -9.65
N ILE A 137 -9.72 -8.23 -9.31
CA ILE A 137 -9.56 -9.58 -9.86
C ILE A 137 -9.96 -10.68 -8.87
N THR A 138 -10.67 -10.31 -7.80
CA THR A 138 -11.24 -11.25 -6.83
C THR A 138 -12.72 -11.41 -7.10
N ASN A 139 -13.04 -12.44 -7.88
CA ASN A 139 -14.37 -12.81 -8.35
C ASN A 139 -15.13 -11.64 -9.02
N PRO A 140 -14.55 -10.94 -10.02
CA PRO A 140 -15.22 -9.87 -10.73
C PRO A 140 -16.49 -10.33 -11.46
N SER A 141 -17.41 -9.38 -11.70
CA SER A 141 -18.59 -9.63 -12.52
C SER A 141 -18.24 -9.74 -14.01
N ASN A 142 -19.10 -10.41 -14.78
CA ASN A 142 -18.98 -10.48 -16.23
C ASN A 142 -19.04 -9.08 -16.88
N THR A 143 -19.90 -8.18 -16.39
CA THR A 143 -19.99 -6.80 -16.90
C THR A 143 -18.67 -6.05 -16.72
N PHE A 144 -18.03 -6.16 -15.55
CA PHE A 144 -16.72 -5.56 -15.33
C PHE A 144 -15.69 -6.09 -16.33
N VAL A 145 -15.64 -7.41 -16.52
CA VAL A 145 -14.71 -8.05 -17.47
C VAL A 145 -14.99 -7.58 -18.90
N GLU A 146 -16.25 -7.54 -19.34
CA GLU A 146 -16.62 -7.03 -20.67
C GLU A 146 -16.18 -5.58 -20.89
N GLU A 147 -16.40 -4.71 -19.91
CA GLU A 147 -15.99 -3.30 -19.99
C GLU A 147 -14.48 -3.17 -20.14
N ARG A 148 -13.70 -3.93 -19.36
CA ARG A 148 -12.23 -3.90 -19.45
C ARG A 148 -11.72 -4.45 -20.79
N LEU A 149 -12.30 -5.53 -21.29
CA LEU A 149 -11.92 -6.11 -22.59
C LEU A 149 -12.23 -5.17 -23.76
N LYS A 150 -13.33 -4.40 -23.71
CA LYS A 150 -13.70 -3.42 -24.75
C LYS A 150 -12.71 -2.25 -24.86
N GLU A 151 -11.85 -2.02 -23.86
CA GLU A 151 -10.83 -0.98 -23.90
C GLU A 151 -9.57 -1.40 -24.68
N ILE A 152 -9.47 -2.66 -25.07
CA ILE A 152 -8.31 -3.22 -25.77
C ILE A 152 -8.55 -3.15 -27.27
N SER A 153 -7.68 -2.43 -27.98
CA SER A 153 -7.93 -2.07 -29.38
C SER A 153 -7.98 -3.27 -30.34
N SER A 154 -7.29 -4.36 -30.03
CA SER A 154 -7.33 -5.59 -30.83
C SER A 154 -8.59 -6.41 -30.59
N ILE A 155 -9.27 -6.23 -29.45
CA ILE A 155 -10.51 -6.93 -29.13
C ILE A 155 -11.68 -6.22 -29.82
N THR A 156 -12.27 -6.90 -30.79
CA THR A 156 -13.32 -6.34 -31.66
C THR A 156 -14.73 -6.73 -31.25
N GLY A 157 -14.86 -7.67 -30.30
CA GLY A 157 -16.15 -8.11 -29.78
C GLY A 157 -15.98 -8.92 -28.51
N VAL A 158 -17.00 -8.88 -27.64
CA VAL A 158 -17.07 -9.66 -26.41
C VAL A 158 -18.47 -10.23 -26.24
N GLN A 159 -18.58 -11.39 -25.60
CA GLN A 159 -19.87 -11.99 -25.25
C GLN A 159 -19.75 -12.78 -23.95
N SER A 160 -20.55 -12.39 -22.95
CA SER A 160 -20.72 -13.18 -21.74
C SER A 160 -21.42 -14.52 -21.99
N VAL A 161 -20.98 -15.52 -21.24
CA VAL A 161 -21.70 -16.78 -21.07
C VAL A 161 -22.91 -16.57 -20.15
N THR A 162 -23.99 -17.23 -20.50
CA THR A 162 -25.26 -17.36 -19.79
C THR A 162 -25.59 -18.85 -19.68
N GLU A 163 -26.56 -19.21 -18.83
CA GLU A 163 -26.97 -20.61 -18.69
C GLU A 163 -27.47 -21.24 -20.02
N ASN A 164 -27.97 -20.42 -20.95
CA ASN A 164 -28.52 -20.89 -22.22
C ASN A 164 -27.48 -21.13 -23.31
N ASN A 165 -26.30 -20.49 -23.23
CA ASN A 165 -25.26 -20.57 -24.26
C ASN A 165 -23.92 -21.11 -23.72
N ASP A 166 -23.89 -21.63 -22.49
CA ASP A 166 -22.69 -22.17 -21.87
C ASP A 166 -22.23 -23.48 -22.55
N PRO A 167 -21.07 -23.48 -23.25
CA PRO A 167 -20.59 -24.66 -23.95
C PRO A 167 -20.17 -25.79 -23.00
N ASN A 168 -19.78 -25.46 -21.76
CA ASN A 168 -19.30 -26.40 -20.75
C ASN A 168 -20.38 -26.81 -19.75
N ASN A 169 -21.53 -26.12 -19.72
CA ASN A 169 -22.58 -26.27 -18.72
C ASN A 169 -22.04 -26.21 -17.27
N LYS A 170 -21.14 -25.27 -16.98
CA LYS A 170 -20.46 -25.06 -15.69
C LYS A 170 -20.74 -23.69 -15.05
N LEU A 171 -21.36 -22.73 -15.73
CA LEU A 171 -21.69 -21.43 -15.16
C LEU A 171 -22.49 -21.60 -13.87
N ASN A 172 -22.03 -20.97 -12.79
CA ASN A 172 -22.64 -20.99 -11.45
C ASN A 172 -22.84 -22.37 -10.81
N LYS A 173 -22.17 -23.42 -11.33
CA LYS A 173 -22.20 -24.77 -10.74
C LYS A 173 -21.02 -24.99 -9.80
N GLN A 174 -21.13 -25.98 -8.93
CA GLN A 174 -20.06 -26.37 -8.01
C GLN A 174 -18.76 -26.70 -8.78
N GLY A 175 -17.67 -26.00 -8.45
CA GLY A 175 -16.38 -26.12 -9.14
C GLY A 175 -16.36 -25.58 -10.57
N GLY A 176 -17.40 -24.85 -10.98
CA GLY A 176 -17.47 -24.13 -12.24
C GLY A 176 -17.12 -22.64 -12.07
N TYR A 177 -17.15 -21.92 -13.18
CA TYR A 177 -16.90 -20.49 -13.19
C TYR A 177 -18.16 -19.70 -12.79
N THR A 178 -17.96 -18.56 -12.13
CA THR A 178 -19.01 -17.60 -11.75
C THR A 178 -19.32 -16.62 -12.88
N ALA A 179 -18.34 -16.38 -13.76
CA ALA A 179 -18.50 -15.66 -15.01
C ALA A 179 -17.54 -16.21 -16.06
N SER A 180 -17.90 -16.09 -17.34
CA SER A 180 -17.00 -16.36 -18.45
C SER A 180 -17.34 -15.41 -19.59
N VAL A 181 -16.32 -14.75 -20.14
CA VAL A 181 -16.49 -13.77 -21.23
C VAL A 181 -15.56 -14.16 -22.37
N TYR A 182 -16.16 -14.56 -23.49
CA TYR A 182 -15.42 -14.82 -24.73
C TYR A 182 -15.18 -13.52 -25.47
N PHE A 183 -14.08 -13.44 -26.21
CA PHE A 183 -13.74 -12.27 -27.00
C PHE A 183 -13.12 -12.64 -28.35
N VAL A 184 -13.28 -11.74 -29.32
CA VAL A 184 -12.67 -11.85 -30.66
C VAL A 184 -11.50 -10.89 -30.74
N ASP A 185 -10.32 -11.41 -31.10
CA ASP A 185 -9.12 -10.61 -31.31
C ASP A 185 -8.78 -10.52 -32.80
N ASN A 186 -8.57 -9.31 -33.32
CA ASN A 186 -8.35 -9.08 -34.75
C ASN A 186 -7.01 -9.61 -35.28
N GLN A 187 -6.11 -10.06 -34.41
CA GLN A 187 -4.87 -10.70 -34.79
C GLN A 187 -5.07 -12.19 -35.14
N VAL A 188 -6.21 -12.78 -34.78
CA VAL A 188 -6.63 -14.09 -35.27
C VAL A 188 -7.14 -13.94 -36.70
N THR A 189 -6.32 -14.33 -37.67
CA THR A 189 -6.64 -14.24 -39.10
C THR A 189 -7.30 -15.49 -39.67
N HIS A 190 -7.36 -16.58 -38.89
CA HIS A 190 -8.01 -17.83 -39.26
C HIS A 190 -9.53 -17.68 -39.17
N SER A 191 -10.25 -18.30 -40.11
CA SER A 191 -11.71 -18.40 -40.00
C SER A 191 -12.08 -19.35 -38.86
N VAL A 192 -12.89 -18.88 -37.93
CA VAL A 192 -13.40 -19.66 -36.80
C VAL A 192 -14.91 -19.80 -36.95
N GLU A 193 -15.36 -21.04 -37.04
CA GLU A 193 -16.77 -21.41 -37.17
C GLU A 193 -17.54 -21.16 -35.85
N GLY A 194 -18.82 -20.81 -35.96
CA GLY A 194 -19.70 -20.57 -34.82
C GLY A 194 -20.71 -19.45 -35.09
N SER A 195 -21.95 -19.60 -34.60
CA SER A 195 -23.00 -18.62 -34.88
C SER A 195 -22.87 -17.32 -34.06
N ASP A 196 -22.12 -17.37 -32.95
CA ASP A 196 -21.80 -16.23 -32.10
C ASP A 196 -20.38 -16.36 -31.49
N ILE A 197 -19.96 -15.39 -30.67
CA ILE A 197 -18.61 -15.34 -30.09
C ILE A 197 -18.40 -16.50 -29.11
N VAL A 198 -19.41 -16.85 -28.31
CA VAL A 198 -19.34 -17.97 -27.36
C VAL A 198 -19.17 -19.31 -28.08
N GLN A 199 -19.89 -19.55 -29.18
CA GLN A 199 -19.74 -20.76 -29.99
C GLN A 199 -18.41 -20.84 -30.72
N LYS A 200 -17.87 -19.71 -31.17
CA LYS A 200 -16.51 -19.64 -31.72
C LYS A 200 -15.44 -19.98 -30.68
N GLY A 201 -15.76 -19.79 -29.40
CA GLY A 201 -14.92 -20.21 -28.29
C GLY A 201 -13.59 -19.45 -28.24
N ASN A 202 -12.57 -20.10 -27.67
CA ASN A 202 -11.24 -19.49 -27.48
C ASN A 202 -10.52 -19.24 -28.80
N ASP A 203 -10.88 -19.98 -29.85
CA ASP A 203 -10.16 -19.96 -31.12
C ASP A 203 -10.26 -18.60 -31.81
N ALA A 204 -11.36 -17.87 -31.62
CA ALA A 204 -11.57 -16.53 -32.21
C ALA A 204 -10.79 -15.39 -31.52
N GLY A 205 -10.16 -15.65 -30.37
CA GLY A 205 -9.39 -14.64 -29.65
C GLY A 205 -9.02 -15.13 -28.26
N GLY A 206 -10.02 -15.47 -27.46
CA GLY A 206 -9.79 -16.05 -26.15
C GLY A 206 -11.01 -15.99 -25.23
N ASN A 207 -10.75 -16.21 -23.94
CA ASN A 207 -11.76 -16.18 -22.90
C ASN A 207 -11.17 -15.72 -21.57
N VAL A 208 -11.95 -14.97 -20.80
CA VAL A 208 -11.68 -14.69 -19.39
C VAL A 208 -12.69 -15.47 -18.54
N GLU A 209 -12.22 -16.51 -17.85
CA GLU A 209 -13.00 -17.31 -16.91
C GLU A 209 -12.80 -16.76 -15.48
N VAL A 210 -13.88 -16.56 -14.74
CA VAL A 210 -13.84 -16.07 -13.35
C VAL A 210 -14.32 -17.16 -12.41
N TYR A 211 -13.59 -17.38 -11.33
CA TYR A 211 -13.88 -18.38 -10.31
C TYR A 211 -14.18 -17.74 -8.96
N LYS A 212 -14.83 -18.50 -8.07
CA LYS A 212 -15.12 -18.03 -6.71
C LYS A 212 -13.86 -17.89 -5.87
N THR A 213 -12.87 -18.75 -6.12
CA THR A 213 -11.61 -18.80 -5.36
C THR A 213 -10.42 -18.97 -6.31
N LYS A 214 -9.23 -18.58 -5.85
CA LYS A 214 -7.98 -18.77 -6.61
C LYS A 214 -7.70 -20.25 -6.83
N GLU A 215 -7.97 -21.08 -5.84
CA GLU A 215 -7.76 -22.54 -5.91
C GLU A 215 -8.63 -23.19 -6.99
N GLU A 216 -9.85 -22.71 -7.20
CA GLU A 216 -10.71 -23.18 -8.29
C GLU A 216 -10.20 -22.75 -9.67
N ALA A 217 -9.72 -21.50 -9.80
CA ALA A 217 -9.06 -21.04 -11.03
C ALA A 217 -7.81 -21.88 -11.35
N GLU A 218 -6.97 -22.18 -10.36
CA GLU A 218 -5.77 -23.01 -10.54
C GLU A 218 -6.09 -24.47 -10.87
N LYS A 219 -7.16 -25.03 -10.28
CA LYS A 219 -7.64 -26.37 -10.66
C LYS A 219 -8.06 -26.41 -12.12
N ARG A 220 -8.77 -25.37 -12.59
CA ARG A 220 -9.12 -25.26 -14.01
C ARG A 220 -7.87 -25.14 -14.88
N ASN A 221 -6.93 -24.30 -14.48
CA ASN A 221 -5.66 -24.09 -15.18
C ASN A 221 -4.89 -25.42 -15.32
N THR A 222 -4.78 -26.17 -14.23
CA THR A 222 -4.14 -27.51 -14.20
C THR A 222 -4.85 -28.50 -15.14
N TYR A 223 -6.18 -28.50 -15.17
CA TYR A 223 -6.95 -29.32 -16.11
C TYR A 223 -6.64 -28.94 -17.57
N ILE A 224 -6.54 -27.65 -17.87
CA ILE A 224 -6.25 -27.14 -19.22
C ILE A 224 -4.82 -27.51 -19.65
N SER A 225 -3.85 -27.44 -18.75
CA SER A 225 -2.45 -27.80 -19.04
C SER A 225 -2.25 -29.24 -19.53
N ALA A 226 -3.19 -30.15 -19.24
CA ALA A 226 -3.13 -31.52 -19.75
C ALA A 226 -3.23 -31.60 -21.29
N PHE A 227 -3.68 -30.52 -21.94
CA PHE A 227 -3.83 -30.43 -23.39
C PHE A 227 -2.69 -29.68 -24.07
N ASP A 228 -1.73 -29.14 -23.32
CA ASP A 228 -0.61 -28.37 -23.86
C ASP A 228 0.26 -29.22 -24.81
N GLY A 229 0.53 -28.69 -26.00
CA GLY A 229 1.30 -29.40 -27.03
C GLY A 229 0.56 -30.57 -27.70
N THR A 230 -0.70 -30.81 -27.36
CA THR A 230 -1.54 -31.82 -28.03
C THR A 230 -2.27 -31.23 -29.24
N ALA A 231 -2.98 -32.08 -30.00
CA ALA A 231 -3.88 -31.62 -31.06
C ALA A 231 -5.07 -30.76 -30.53
N LEU A 232 -5.31 -30.77 -29.22
CA LEU A 232 -6.33 -29.98 -28.54
C LEU A 232 -5.73 -28.78 -27.80
N ASN A 233 -4.61 -28.25 -28.31
CA ASN A 233 -3.87 -27.16 -27.67
C ASN A 233 -4.82 -25.97 -27.35
N PRO A 234 -4.95 -25.59 -26.07
CA PRO A 234 -5.89 -24.55 -25.65
C PRO A 234 -5.41 -23.11 -25.93
N GLY A 235 -4.18 -22.95 -26.44
CA GLY A 235 -3.47 -21.67 -26.51
C GLY A 235 -2.84 -21.32 -25.17
N SER A 236 -2.62 -20.04 -24.88
CA SER A 236 -2.04 -19.66 -23.59
C SER A 236 -3.11 -19.54 -22.51
N HIS A 237 -2.75 -19.79 -21.26
CA HIS A 237 -3.66 -19.72 -20.12
C HIS A 237 -2.90 -19.35 -18.83
N TYR A 238 -3.37 -18.33 -18.11
CA TYR A 238 -2.72 -17.81 -16.90
C TYR A 238 -3.74 -17.38 -15.84
N VAL A 239 -3.45 -17.73 -14.58
CA VAL A 239 -4.29 -17.36 -13.43
C VAL A 239 -3.77 -16.10 -12.75
N TYR A 240 -4.68 -15.16 -12.51
CA TYR A 240 -4.47 -13.93 -11.75
C TYR A 240 -5.59 -13.77 -10.73
N GLY A 241 -5.29 -13.94 -9.44
CA GLY A 241 -6.32 -13.96 -8.40
C GLY A 241 -7.31 -15.10 -8.65
N THR A 242 -8.59 -14.77 -8.88
CA THR A 242 -9.61 -15.77 -9.23
C THR A 242 -9.96 -15.77 -10.72
N VAL A 243 -9.20 -15.03 -11.53
CA VAL A 243 -9.42 -14.89 -12.97
C VAL A 243 -8.43 -15.78 -13.72
N LEU A 244 -8.91 -16.50 -14.71
CA LEU A 244 -8.13 -17.26 -15.68
C LEU A 244 -8.26 -16.60 -17.04
N ILE A 245 -7.17 -16.04 -17.55
CA ILE A 245 -7.11 -15.45 -18.89
C ILE A 245 -6.61 -16.53 -19.85
N ARG A 246 -7.33 -16.74 -20.95
CA ARG A 246 -6.98 -17.69 -22.01
C ARG A 246 -6.91 -16.95 -23.34
N THR A 247 -5.93 -17.27 -24.19
CA THR A 247 -5.80 -16.68 -25.53
C THR A 247 -5.63 -17.75 -26.60
N SER A 248 -6.12 -17.47 -27.80
CA SER A 248 -6.24 -18.41 -28.92
C SER A 248 -4.90 -19.07 -29.28
N HIS A 249 -4.94 -20.37 -29.59
CA HIS A 249 -3.80 -21.12 -30.09
C HIS A 249 -3.37 -20.68 -31.51
N TYR A 250 -4.22 -19.95 -32.24
CA TYR A 250 -3.88 -19.38 -33.55
C TYR A 250 -3.00 -18.14 -33.47
N LEU A 251 -2.91 -17.51 -32.29
CA LEU A 251 -1.98 -16.42 -32.06
C LEU A 251 -0.55 -16.96 -31.91
N THR A 252 0.42 -16.19 -32.38
CA THR A 252 1.84 -16.49 -32.08
C THR A 252 2.11 -16.36 -30.59
N GLY A 253 3.17 -17.00 -30.08
CA GLY A 253 3.51 -16.93 -28.65
C GLY A 253 3.73 -15.49 -28.14
N THR A 254 4.28 -14.61 -28.97
CA THR A 254 4.41 -13.18 -28.62
C THR A 254 3.04 -12.51 -28.51
N GLN A 255 2.14 -12.72 -29.47
CA GLN A 255 0.79 -12.14 -29.43
C GLN A 255 -0.03 -12.65 -28.25
N GLN A 256 0.09 -13.94 -27.91
CA GLN A 256 -0.55 -14.52 -26.73
C GLN A 256 -0.08 -13.85 -25.45
N LYS A 257 1.23 -13.64 -25.31
CA LYS A 257 1.83 -12.97 -24.16
C LYS A 257 1.37 -11.52 -24.07
N ASP A 258 1.54 -10.75 -25.14
CA ASP A 258 1.23 -9.32 -25.16
C ASP A 258 -0.26 -9.07 -24.87
N LEU A 259 -1.15 -9.86 -25.48
CA LEU A 259 -2.60 -9.78 -25.23
C LEU A 259 -2.97 -10.18 -23.79
N THR A 260 -2.32 -11.21 -23.23
CA THR A 260 -2.55 -11.61 -21.84
C THR A 260 -2.14 -10.50 -20.87
N GLU A 261 -0.97 -9.90 -21.09
CA GLU A 261 -0.47 -8.78 -20.27
C GLU A 261 -1.38 -7.55 -20.40
N GLU A 262 -1.85 -7.22 -21.60
CA GLU A 262 -2.78 -6.11 -21.83
C GLU A 262 -4.12 -6.34 -21.12
N ILE A 263 -4.71 -7.54 -21.24
CA ILE A 263 -5.94 -7.92 -20.52
C ILE A 263 -5.74 -7.81 -19.01
N TYR A 264 -4.66 -8.40 -18.49
CA TYR A 264 -4.37 -8.35 -17.06
C TYR A 264 -4.23 -6.91 -16.57
N ASN A 265 -3.46 -6.08 -17.27
CA ASN A 265 -3.26 -4.68 -16.94
C ASN A 265 -4.57 -3.90 -16.92
N LYS A 266 -5.47 -4.14 -17.89
CA LYS A 266 -6.81 -3.53 -17.92
C LYS A 266 -7.70 -3.98 -16.76
N LEU A 267 -7.61 -5.24 -16.35
CA LEU A 267 -8.37 -5.75 -15.21
C LEU A 267 -7.89 -5.14 -13.88
N ILE A 268 -6.60 -4.84 -13.74
CA ILE A 268 -6.04 -4.26 -12.51
C ILE A 268 -5.90 -2.72 -12.55
N GLU A 269 -6.26 -2.06 -13.65
CA GLU A 269 -6.21 -0.60 -13.76
C GLU A 269 -7.23 0.05 -12.82
N LEU A 270 -6.79 0.90 -11.90
CA LEU A 270 -7.67 1.68 -11.01
C LEU A 270 -8.17 2.92 -11.77
N LYS A 271 -9.49 3.13 -11.79
CA LYS A 271 -10.15 4.30 -12.41
C LYS A 271 -10.50 5.36 -11.37
#